data_AF-M1MT92-F1
#
_entry.id   AF-M1MT92-F1
#
_cell.length_a   1.000
_cell.length_b   1.000
_cell.length_c   1.000
_cell.angle_alpha   90.00
_cell.angle_beta   90.00
_cell.angle_gamma   90.00
#
_symmetry.space_group_name_H-M   'P 1'
#
loop_
_entity.id
_entity.type
_entity.pdbx_description
1 polymer ?
#
loop_
_entity_poly.entity_id
_entity_poly.type
_entity_poly.pdbx_seq_one_letter_code
_entity_poly.pdbx_strand_id
1 'polypeptide(L)' 'MVLEFLSDLKSKISKENYNIIFAMAREDIRFNRTSFNKKTTPEEFIEIFKRCYVALSKCK' A
#
# COMPACT_ATOMS: atom_id res chain seq x y z
N MET A 1 8.44 11.74 4.36
CA MET A 1 7.08 11.47 3.88
C MET A 1 6.74 9.99 3.73
N VAL A 2 7.27 9.22 2.76
CA VAL A 2 6.90 7.79 2.59
C VAL A 2 7.36 6.92 3.77
N LEU A 3 8.61 7.11 4.22
CA LEU A 3 9.15 6.34 5.35
C LEU A 3 8.40 6.62 6.66
N GLU A 4 8.10 7.89 6.93
CA GLU A 4 7.28 8.30 8.09
C GLU A 4 5.88 7.67 8.00
N PHE A 5 5.24 7.71 6.84
CA PHE A 5 3.95 7.05 6.62
C PHE A 5 4.00 5.54 6.89
N LEU A 6 5.04 4.85 6.40
CA LEU A 6 5.18 3.40 6.62
C LEU A 6 5.43 3.08 8.11
N SER A 7 6.23 3.92 8.80
CA SER A 7 6.46 3.80 10.23
C SER A 7 5.16 4.00 11.03
N ASP A 8 4.40 5.03 10.72
CA ASP A 8 3.09 5.33 11.32
C ASP A 8 2.05 4.24 11.04
N LEU A 9 2.04 3.69 9.83
CA LEU A 9 1.12 2.61 9.49
C LEU A 9 1.47 1.36 10.30
N LYS A 10 2.76 1.01 10.39
CA LYS A 10 3.25 -0.15 11.11
C LYS A 10 3.00 -0.08 12.62
N SER A 11 2.94 1.12 13.21
CA SER A 11 2.61 1.28 14.63
C SER A 11 1.11 1.15 14.94
N LYS A 12 0.24 1.34 13.94
CA LYS A 12 -1.23 1.35 14.10
C LYS A 12 -1.90 0.01 13.83
N ILE A 13 -1.23 -0.92 13.15
CA ILE A 13 -1.84 -2.18 12.69
C ILE A 13 -0.97 -3.38 13.08
N SER A 14 -1.58 -4.57 13.14
CA SER A 14 -0.83 -5.80 13.37
C SER A 14 0.18 -6.05 12.24
N LYS A 15 1.28 -6.73 12.57
CA LYS A 15 2.30 -7.15 11.58
C LYS A 15 1.68 -7.94 10.42
N GLU A 16 0.68 -8.77 10.70
CA GLU A 16 -0.06 -9.53 9.70
C GLU A 16 -0.81 -8.62 8.72
N ASN A 17 -1.63 -7.68 9.23
CA ASN A 17 -2.35 -6.73 8.39
C ASN A 17 -1.39 -5.87 7.57
N TYR A 18 -0.26 -5.47 8.17
CA TYR A 18 0.78 -4.72 7.47
C TYR A 18 1.36 -5.52 6.30
N ASN A 19 1.70 -6.79 6.51
CA ASN A 19 2.21 -7.66 5.45
C ASN A 19 1.20 -7.85 4.31
N ILE A 20 -0.09 -8.01 4.64
CA ILE A 20 -1.16 -8.13 3.65
C ILE A 20 -1.27 -6.84 2.82
N ILE A 21 -1.36 -5.68 3.47
CA ILE A 21 -1.43 -4.37 2.79
C ILE A 21 -0.21 -4.15 1.90
N PHE A 22 0.98 -4.47 2.40
CA PHE A 22 2.22 -4.33 1.64
C PHE A 22 2.22 -5.22 0.39
N ALA A 23 1.75 -6.47 0.51
CA ALA A 23 1.62 -7.38 -0.63
C ALA A 23 0.60 -6.85 -1.66
N MET A 24 -0.57 -6.38 -1.21
CA MET A 24 -1.58 -5.78 -2.10
C MET A 24 -1.03 -4.57 -2.86
N ALA A 25 -0.39 -3.63 -2.15
CA ALA A 25 0.18 -2.44 -2.76
C ALA A 25 1.31 -2.77 -3.75
N ARG A 26 2.16 -3.75 -3.41
CA ARG A 26 3.23 -4.22 -4.32
C ARG A 26 2.66 -4.79 -5.61
N GLU A 27 1.60 -5.58 -5.53
CA GLU A 27 0.96 -6.17 -6.71
C GLU A 27 0.27 -5.11 -7.57
N ASP A 28 -0.41 -4.12 -6.96
CA ASP A 28 -1.02 -2.99 -7.67
C ASP A 28 0.03 -2.17 -8.44
N ILE A 29 1.13 -1.80 -7.77
CA ILE A 29 2.25 -1.07 -8.41
C ILE A 29 2.87 -1.92 -9.52
N ARG A 30 3.07 -3.23 -9.29
CA ARG A 30 3.62 -4.13 -10.29
C ARG A 30 2.72 -4.16 -11.53
N PHE A 31 1.43 -4.38 -11.35
CA PHE A 31 0.44 -4.43 -12.42
C PHE A 31 0.39 -3.09 -13.18
N ASN A 32 0.37 -1.97 -12.47
CA ASN A 32 0.34 -0.65 -13.10
C ASN A 32 1.58 -0.38 -13.95
N ARG A 33 2.75 -0.81 -13.48
CA ARG A 33 4.00 -0.73 -14.23
C ARG A 33 4.02 -1.67 -15.44
N THR A 34 3.66 -2.93 -15.28
CA THR A 34 3.79 -3.93 -16.35
C THR A 34 2.72 -3.78 -17.43
N SER A 35 1.50 -3.42 -17.04
CA SER A 35 0.35 -3.40 -17.94
C SER A 35 0.14 -2.04 -18.60
N PHE A 36 0.55 -0.95 -17.96
CA PHE A 36 0.31 0.41 -18.45
C PHE A 36 1.56 1.28 -18.56
N ASN A 37 2.75 0.73 -18.28
CA ASN A 37 4.01 1.47 -18.23
C ASN A 37 3.96 2.73 -17.32
N LYS A 38 3.10 2.70 -16.29
CA LYS A 38 2.94 3.81 -15.35
C LYS A 38 4.08 3.78 -14.32
N LYS A 39 4.65 4.94 -14.06
CA LYS A 39 5.53 5.16 -12.91
C LYS A 39 4.68 5.58 -11.72
N THR A 40 5.04 5.11 -10.54
CA THR A 40 4.36 5.46 -9.29
C THR A 40 5.17 6.53 -8.57
N THR A 41 4.57 7.68 -8.29
CA THR A 41 5.20 8.72 -7.46
C THR A 41 5.11 8.38 -5.97
N PRO A 42 5.88 9.04 -5.10
CA PRO A 42 5.77 8.87 -3.65
C PRO A 42 4.36 9.12 -3.10
N GLU A 43 3.63 10.09 -3.65
CA GLU A 43 2.26 10.43 -3.25
C GLU A 43 1.28 9.33 -3.68
N GLU A 44 1.40 8.85 -4.92
CA GLU A 44 0.60 7.72 -5.41
C GLU A 44 0.87 6.45 -4.62
N PHE A 45 2.13 6.21 -4.23
CA PHE A 45 2.50 5.08 -3.37
C PHE A 45 1.73 5.13 -2.05
N ILE A 46 1.70 6.28 -1.38
CA ILE A 46 0.94 6.45 -0.13
C ILE A 46 -0.56 6.22 -0.35
N GLU A 47 -1.09 6.75 -1.45
CA GLU A 47 -2.51 6.61 -1.80
C GLU A 47 -2.91 5.15 -2.07
N ILE A 48 -2.07 4.39 -2.77
CA ILE A 48 -2.27 2.95 -2.97
C ILE A 48 -2.32 2.23 -1.62
N PHE A 49 -1.40 2.52 -0.70
CA PHE A 49 -1.42 1.93 0.64
C PHE A 49 -2.70 2.25 1.42
N LYS A 50 -3.18 3.50 1.35
CA LYS A 50 -4.47 3.89 1.97
C LYS A 50 -5.64 3.11 1.40
N ARG A 51 -5.68 2.91 0.08
CA ARG A 51 -6.73 2.10 -0.58
C ARG A 51 -6.67 0.64 -0.16
N CYS A 52 -5.47 0.05 -0.09
CA CYS A 52 -5.27 -1.31 0.40
C CYS A 52 -5.69 -1.47 1.86
N TYR A 53 -5.39 -0.48 2.72
CA TYR A 53 -5.85 -0.45 4.10
C TYR A 53 -7.39 -0.44 4.18
N VAL A 54 -8.06 0.46 3.47
CA VAL A 54 -9.52 0.53 3.42
C VAL A 54 -10.13 -0.77 2.89
N ALA A 55 -9.54 -1.35 1.85
CA ALA A 55 -10.00 -2.62 1.29
C ALA A 55 -9.90 -3.75 2.33
N LEU A 56 -8.76 -3.88 3.01
CA LEU A 56 -8.58 -4.90 4.05
C LEU A 56 -9.55 -4.70 5.23
N SER A 57 -9.79 -3.46 5.64
CA SER A 57 -10.75 -3.15 6.71
C SER A 57 -12.20 -3.49 6.39
N LYS A 58 -12.58 -3.54 5.10
CA LYS A 58 -13.94 -3.88 4.66
C LYS A 58 -14.15 -5.38 4.40
N CYS A 59 -13.08 -6.14 4.22
CA CYS A 59 -13.11 -7.58 3.99
C CYS A 59 -12.95 -8.41 5.29
N LYS A 60 -12.89 -7.74 6.45
CA LYS A 60 -12.84 -8.35 7.77
C LYS A 60 -14.19 -8.36 8.46
#